data_AF-A0A1T5AMR8-F1
#
_entry.id   AF-A0A1T5AMR8-F1
#
_cell.length_a   1.000
_cell.length_b   1.000
_cell.length_c   1.000
_cell.angle_alpha   90.00
_cell.angle_beta   90.00
_cell.angle_gamma   90.00
#
_symmetry.space_group_name_H-M   'P 1'
#
loop_
_entity.id
_entity.type
_entity.pdbx_description
1 polymer ?
#
loop_
_entity_poly.entity_id
_entity_poly.type
_entity_poly.pdbx_seq_one_letter_code
_entity_poly.pdbx_strand_id
1 'polypeptide(L)'
;MNFFENFWDVLWWLFVFYAIVAFLYAVFMVIGDLFRDNELSGWWKAVWIVLLVFIPFLTVLAYMIARGKGMAERSMARARKSQQETDAYIRSVATESPTEEIAKAKALMDAGTISAEEFAQIKSKIVV
;
A
#
# COMPACT_ATOMS: atom_id res chain seq x y z
N MET A 1 31.99 7.91 38.06
CA MET A 1 30.72 8.56 37.67
C MET A 1 29.64 7.51 37.81
N ASN A 2 28.72 7.66 38.76
CA ASN A 2 27.66 6.68 39.00
C ASN A 2 26.50 6.97 38.03
N PHE A 3 26.47 6.24 36.91
CA PHE A 3 25.48 6.40 35.84
C PHE A 3 24.02 6.14 36.26
N PHE A 4 23.80 5.53 37.44
CA PHE A 4 22.51 4.98 37.86
C PHE A 4 21.97 5.57 39.17
N GLU A 5 22.58 6.63 39.71
CA GLU A 5 22.15 7.19 41.01
C GLU A 5 20.87 8.04 40.93
N ASN A 6 20.55 8.61 39.75
CA ASN A 6 19.35 9.43 39.56
C ASN A 6 18.40 8.81 38.53
N PHE A 7 17.12 8.73 38.88
CA PHE A 7 16.04 8.33 37.97
C PHE A 7 16.06 9.13 36.64
N TRP A 8 16.34 10.44 36.73
CA TRP A 8 16.44 11.32 35.57
C TRP A 8 17.62 11.00 34.65
N ASP A 9 18.75 10.57 35.21
CA ASP A 9 19.92 10.15 34.42
C ASP A 9 19.59 8.88 33.63
N VAL A 10 18.89 7.92 34.25
CA VAL A 10 18.43 6.70 33.57
C VAL A 10 17.47 7.03 32.42
N LEU A 11 16.51 7.93 32.64
CA LEU A 11 15.57 8.36 31.60
C LEU A 11 16.28 9.07 30.44
N TRP A 12 17.26 9.93 30.74
CA TRP A 12 18.07 10.61 29.75
C TRP A 12 18.91 9.63 28.91
N TRP A 13 19.56 8.66 29.55
CA TRP A 13 20.32 7.63 28.86
C TRP A 13 19.43 6.74 27.97
N LEU A 14 18.23 6.40 28.42
CA LEU A 14 17.25 5.69 27.62
C LEU A 14 16.85 6.49 26.38
N PHE A 15 16.59 7.78 26.53
CA PHE A 15 16.26 8.67 25.41
C PHE A 15 17.41 8.78 24.40
N VAL A 16 18.64 8.99 24.87
CA VAL A 16 19.83 9.06 24.01
C VAL A 16 20.06 7.75 23.28
N PHE A 17 19.93 6.60 23.98
CA PHE A 17 20.04 5.28 23.38
C PHE A 17 18.97 5.08 22.29
N TYR A 18 17.71 5.38 22.61
CA TYR A 18 16.61 5.34 21.65
C TYR A 18 16.90 6.22 20.44
N ALA A 19 17.37 7.46 20.64
CA ALA A 19 17.68 8.39 19.58
C ALA A 19 18.79 7.86 18.66
N ILE A 20 19.85 7.25 19.22
CA ILE A 20 20.92 6.63 18.44
C ILE A 20 20.39 5.46 17.61
N VAL A 21 19.59 4.57 18.21
CA VAL A 21 19.00 3.43 17.49
C VAL A 21 18.07 3.89 16.37
N ALA A 22 17.19 4.86 16.66
CA ALA A 22 16.29 5.45 15.67
C ALA A 22 17.06 6.14 14.53
N PHE A 23 18.16 6.82 14.87
CA PHE A 23 19.04 7.45 13.89
C PHE A 23 19.74 6.43 12.99
N LEU A 24 20.33 5.38 13.55
CA LEU A 24 20.95 4.30 12.78
C LEU A 24 19.91 3.61 11.87
N TYR A 25 18.71 3.35 12.40
CA TYR A 25 17.59 2.83 11.62
C TYR A 25 17.26 3.74 10.43
N ALA A 26 17.17 5.06 10.63
CA ALA A 26 16.91 6.02 9.56
C ALA A 26 18.04 6.02 8.51
N VAL A 27 19.30 5.94 8.93
CA VAL A 27 20.46 5.83 8.03
C VAL A 27 20.35 4.58 7.15
N PHE A 28 20.10 3.41 7.74
CA PHE A 28 19.94 2.17 6.98
C PHE A 28 18.73 2.21 6.04
N MET A 29 17.62 2.81 6.48
CA MET A 29 16.44 3.01 5.64
C MET A 29 16.75 3.88 4.42
N VAL A 30 17.47 5.00 4.61
CA VAL A 30 17.89 5.88 3.51
C VAL A 30 18.83 5.17 2.55
N ILE A 31 19.80 4.41 3.05
CA ILE A 31 20.70 3.60 2.21
C ILE A 31 19.90 2.58 1.39
N GLY A 32 19.00 1.83 2.02
CA GLY A 32 18.17 0.84 1.34
C GLY A 32 17.26 1.45 0.26
N ASP A 33 16.62 2.58 0.57
CA ASP A 33 15.79 3.32 -0.40
C ASP A 33 16.64 3.85 -1.57
N LEU A 34 17.82 4.40 -1.29
CA LEU A 34 18.75 4.92 -2.30
C LEU A 34 19.18 3.83 -3.28
N PHE A 35 19.46 2.62 -2.80
CA PHE A 35 19.84 1.51 -3.67
C PHE A 35 18.65 0.95 -4.45
N ARG A 36 17.46 0.91 -3.86
CA ARG A 36 16.21 0.44 -4.50
C ARG A 36 15.69 1.38 -5.59
N ASP A 37 16.02 2.66 -5.53
CA ASP A 37 15.68 3.64 -6.55
C ASP A 37 16.46 3.38 -7.85
N ASN A 38 15.79 2.76 -8.84
CA ASN A 38 16.38 2.42 -10.14
C ASN A 38 16.39 3.61 -11.12
N GLU A 39 15.68 4.69 -10.81
CA GLU A 39 15.63 5.89 -11.66
C GLU A 39 16.83 6.80 -11.39
N LEU A 40 17.43 6.70 -10.20
CA LEU A 40 18.59 7.48 -9.84
C LEU A 40 19.89 6.91 -10.42
N SER A 41 20.63 7.76 -11.12
CA SER A 41 21.97 7.43 -11.61
C SER A 41 22.94 7.05 -10.48
N GLY A 42 23.85 6.12 -10.76
CA GLY A 42 24.84 5.65 -9.79
C GLY A 42 25.75 6.76 -9.25
N TRP A 43 26.02 7.78 -10.05
CA TRP A 43 26.78 8.96 -9.61
C TRP A 43 26.07 9.70 -8.47
N TRP A 44 24.76 9.92 -8.58
CA TRP A 44 24.02 10.55 -7.50
C TRP A 44 23.91 9.67 -6.26
N LYS A 45 23.85 8.33 -6.42
CA LYS A 45 23.96 7.41 -5.26
C LYS A 45 25.27 7.64 -4.52
N ALA A 46 26.40 7.75 -5.23
CA ALA A 46 27.69 7.98 -4.62
C ALA A 46 27.74 9.31 -3.82
N VAL A 47 27.19 10.40 -4.38
CA VAL A 47 27.11 11.70 -3.69
C VAL A 47 26.33 11.58 -2.38
N TRP A 48 25.16 10.92 -2.39
CA TRP A 48 24.37 10.73 -1.19
C TRP A 48 25.09 9.90 -0.12
N ILE A 49 25.81 8.85 -0.53
CA ILE A 49 26.61 8.04 0.40
C ILE A 49 27.75 8.86 1.01
N VAL A 50 28.45 9.66 0.21
CA VAL A 50 29.53 10.55 0.72
C VAL A 50 28.96 11.53 1.73
N LEU A 51 27.86 12.22 1.42
CA LEU A 51 27.22 13.15 2.34
C LEU A 51 26.79 12.45 3.64
N LEU A 52 26.28 11.22 3.55
CA LEU A 52 25.85 10.44 4.71
C LEU A 52 27.03 10.10 5.63
N VAL A 53 28.24 9.92 5.11
CA VAL A 53 29.43 9.65 5.94
C VAL A 53 29.87 10.91 6.71
N PHE A 54 29.87 12.08 6.06
CA PHE A 54 30.43 13.30 6.66
C PHE A 54 29.41 14.11 7.47
N ILE A 55 28.15 14.14 7.04
CA ILE A 55 27.08 14.92 7.67
C ILE A 55 25.77 14.11 7.72
N PRO A 56 25.74 12.97 8.42
CA PRO A 56 24.64 12.00 8.34
C PRO A 56 23.28 12.59 8.74
N PHE A 57 23.23 13.40 9.80
CA PHE A 57 21.97 13.98 10.27
C PHE A 57 21.32 14.92 9.23
N LEU A 58 22.11 15.85 8.68
CA LEU A 58 21.64 16.74 7.63
C LEU A 58 21.32 15.97 6.35
N THR A 59 22.09 14.94 6.04
CA THR A 59 21.87 14.12 4.84
C THR A 59 20.55 13.36 4.92
N VAL A 60 20.24 12.72 6.06
CA VAL A 60 18.97 12.01 6.25
C VAL A 60 17.79 12.97 6.10
N LEU A 61 17.85 14.16 6.72
CA LEU A 61 16.79 15.16 6.60
C LEU A 61 16.64 15.69 5.16
N ALA A 62 17.75 16.07 4.52
CA ALA A 62 17.76 16.54 3.14
C ALA A 62 17.24 15.48 2.17
N TYR A 63 17.64 14.22 2.37
CA TYR A 63 17.16 13.09 1.57
C TYR A 63 15.65 12.91 1.72
N MET A 64 15.14 12.95 2.95
CA MET A 64 13.71 12.81 3.22
C MET A 64 12.88 13.95 2.60
N ILE A 65 13.40 15.18 2.56
CA ILE A 65 12.73 16.30 1.89
C ILE A 65 12.78 16.14 0.36
N ALA A 66 13.96 15.81 -0.17
CA ALA A 66 14.17 15.68 -1.61
C ALA A 66 13.40 14.49 -2.22
N ARG A 67 13.23 13.40 -1.46
CA ARG A 67 12.67 12.13 -1.95
C ARG A 67 11.47 11.59 -1.17
N GLY A 68 10.98 12.29 -0.16
CA GLY A 68 9.81 11.88 0.63
C GLY A 68 8.54 11.71 -0.21
N LYS A 69 8.45 12.40 -1.36
CA LYS A 69 7.31 12.31 -2.29
C LYS A 69 7.12 10.91 -2.89
N GLY A 70 8.19 10.12 -3.04
CA GLY A 70 8.10 8.76 -3.58
C GLY A 70 7.27 7.82 -2.71
N MET A 71 7.13 8.06 -1.40
CA MET A 71 6.30 7.22 -0.52
C MET A 71 4.81 7.46 -0.71
N ALA A 72 4.37 8.71 -0.89
CA ALA A 72 2.97 9.05 -1.08
C ALA A 72 2.46 8.61 -2.45
N GLU A 73 3.21 8.89 -3.52
CA GLU A 73 2.80 8.56 -4.88
C GLU A 73 2.77 7.04 -5.14
N ARG A 74 3.75 6.28 -4.62
CA ARG A 74 3.76 4.81 -4.75
C ARG A 74 2.73 4.11 -3.86
N SER A 75 2.33 4.73 -2.75
CA SER A 75 1.23 4.23 -1.91
C SER A 75 -0.11 4.39 -2.66
N MET A 76 -0.35 5.57 -3.25
CA MET A 76 -1.54 5.80 -4.07
C MET A 76 -1.57 4.92 -5.33
N ALA A 77 -0.44 4.75 -6.02
CA ALA A 77 -0.37 3.90 -7.21
C ALA A 77 -0.65 2.42 -6.87
N ARG A 78 -0.12 1.91 -5.75
CA ARG A 78 -0.41 0.56 -5.27
C ARG A 78 -1.85 0.38 -4.81
N ALA A 79 -2.41 1.37 -4.11
CA ALA A 79 -3.81 1.38 -3.72
C ALA A 79 -4.73 1.36 -4.96
N ARG A 80 -4.45 2.18 -5.97
CA ARG A 80 -5.19 2.20 -7.23
C ARG A 80 -5.11 0.86 -7.97
N LYS A 81 -3.93 0.24 -8.06
CA LYS A 81 -3.76 -1.07 -8.71
C LYS A 81 -4.53 -2.17 -7.98
N SER A 82 -4.44 -2.21 -6.65
CA SER A 82 -5.16 -3.18 -5.83
C SER A 82 -6.69 -3.00 -5.91
N GLN A 83 -7.15 -1.75 -5.98
CA GLN A 83 -8.57 -1.43 -6.17
C GLN A 83 -9.06 -1.88 -7.55
N GLN A 84 -8.27 -1.63 -8.61
CA GLN A 84 -8.59 -2.12 -9.96
C GLN A 84 -8.65 -3.64 -10.06
N GLU A 85 -7.73 -4.36 -9.43
CA GLU A 85 -7.74 -5.83 -9.39
C GLU A 85 -8.95 -6.38 -8.61
N THR A 86 -9.31 -5.73 -7.50
CA THR A 86 -10.49 -6.08 -6.71
C THR A 86 -11.78 -5.81 -7.47
N ASP A 87 -11.90 -4.65 -8.11
CA ASP A 87 -13.07 -4.28 -8.91
C ASP A 87 -13.24 -5.21 -10.12
N ALA A 88 -12.13 -5.61 -10.76
CA ALA A 88 -12.13 -6.57 -11.86
C ALA A 88 -12.59 -7.96 -11.37
N TYR A 89 -12.11 -8.42 -10.21
CA TYR A 89 -12.54 -9.67 -9.61
C TYR A 89 -14.03 -9.63 -9.24
N ILE A 90 -14.49 -8.57 -8.55
CA ILE A 90 -15.91 -8.39 -8.20
C ILE A 90 -16.77 -8.40 -9.46
N ARG A 91 -16.38 -7.70 -10.52
CA ARG A 91 -17.10 -7.72 -11.80
C ARG A 91 -17.15 -9.13 -12.40
N SER A 92 -16.04 -9.88 -12.33
CA SER A 92 -15.99 -11.26 -12.86
C SER A 92 -16.88 -12.24 -12.11
N VAL A 93 -17.09 -12.06 -10.79
CA VAL A 93 -17.92 -12.95 -9.97
C VAL A 93 -19.36 -12.46 -9.81
N ALA A 94 -19.61 -11.15 -9.94
CA ALA A 94 -20.94 -10.54 -9.82
C ALA A 94 -21.69 -10.48 -11.15
N THR A 95 -21.02 -10.76 -12.28
CA THR A 95 -21.73 -11.01 -13.54
C THR A 95 -22.32 -12.40 -13.46
N GLU A 96 -23.57 -12.52 -13.01
CA GLU A 96 -24.30 -13.79 -13.05
C GLU A 96 -24.32 -14.29 -14.50
N SER A 97 -24.07 -15.58 -14.68
CA SER A 97 -24.19 -16.18 -16.00
C SER A 97 -25.63 -15.96 -16.49
N PRO A 98 -25.86 -15.57 -17.76
CA PRO A 98 -27.20 -15.49 -18.34
C PRO A 98 -28.02 -16.77 -18.12
N THR A 99 -27.34 -17.93 -17.98
CA THR A 99 -27.96 -19.21 -17.68
C THR A 99 -28.44 -19.33 -16.23
N GLU A 100 -27.70 -18.75 -15.27
CA GLU A 100 -28.09 -18.71 -13.85
C GLU A 100 -29.27 -17.78 -13.61
N GLU A 101 -29.32 -16.61 -14.26
CA GLU A 101 -30.46 -15.70 -14.17
C GLU A 101 -31.74 -16.34 -14.72
N ILE A 102 -31.65 -17.06 -15.86
CA ILE A 102 -32.78 -17.81 -16.42
C ILE A 102 -33.20 -18.97 -15.49
N ALA A 103 -32.25 -19.65 -14.85
CA ALA A 103 -32.54 -20.72 -13.89
C ALA A 103 -33.27 -20.19 -12.64
N LYS A 104 -32.84 -19.04 -12.10
CA LYS A 104 -33.53 -18.36 -10.98
C LYS A 104 -34.94 -17.91 -11.38
N ALA A 105 -35.09 -17.31 -12.55
CA ALA A 105 -36.40 -16.91 -13.06
C ALA A 105 -37.34 -18.12 -13.22
N LYS A 106 -36.82 -19.28 -13.65
CA LYS A 106 -37.61 -20.52 -13.71
C LYS A 106 -38.04 -20.99 -12.32
N ALA A 107 -37.15 -20.95 -11.33
CA ALA A 107 -37.47 -21.33 -9.96
C ALA A 107 -38.58 -20.44 -9.35
N LEU A 108 -38.58 -19.14 -9.65
CA LEU A 108 -39.65 -18.22 -9.22
C LEU A 108 -41.00 -18.54 -9.87
N MET A 109 -40.98 -18.95 -11.15
CA MET A 109 -42.19 -19.39 -11.86
C MET A 109 -42.73 -20.70 -11.29
N ASP A 110 -41.84 -21.67 -11.04
CA ASP A 110 -42.21 -22.96 -10.45
C ASP A 110 -42.74 -22.81 -9.01
N ALA A 111 -42.24 -21.80 -8.27
CA ALA A 111 -42.74 -21.41 -6.96
C ALA A 111 -44.06 -20.60 -7.00
N GLY A 112 -44.58 -20.29 -8.19
CA GLY A 112 -45.79 -19.49 -8.38
C GLY A 112 -45.65 -18.02 -8.00
N THR A 113 -44.42 -17.52 -7.84
CA THR A 113 -44.14 -16.11 -7.51
C THR A 113 -44.26 -15.21 -8.75
N ILE A 114 -44.02 -15.76 -9.94
CA ILE A 114 -44.20 -15.09 -11.22
C ILE A 114 -44.98 -15.99 -12.19
N SER A 115 -45.67 -15.37 -13.14
CA SER A 115 -46.39 -16.05 -14.22
C SER A 115 -45.48 -16.52 -15.36
N ALA A 116 -45.99 -17.41 -16.21
CA ALA A 116 -45.28 -17.89 -17.39
C ALA A 116 -44.98 -16.76 -18.40
N GLU A 117 -45.86 -15.77 -18.52
CA GLU A 117 -45.64 -14.58 -19.36
C GLU A 117 -44.55 -13.67 -18.82
N GLU A 118 -44.50 -13.46 -17.50
CA GLU A 118 -43.42 -12.70 -16.85
C GLU A 118 -42.07 -13.41 -16.99
N PHE A 119 -42.03 -14.74 -16.84
CA PHE A 119 -40.82 -15.53 -17.11
C PHE A 119 -40.33 -15.38 -18.55
N ALA A 120 -41.24 -15.42 -19.54
CA ALA A 120 -40.88 -15.25 -20.95
C ALA A 120 -40.30 -13.86 -21.24
N GLN A 121 -40.82 -12.81 -20.61
CA GLN A 121 -40.28 -11.46 -20.71
C GLN A 121 -38.90 -11.31 -20.05
N ILE A 122 -38.66 -11.98 -18.92
CA ILE A 122 -37.35 -11.97 -18.25
C ILE A 122 -36.33 -12.71 -19.13
N LYS A 123 -36.68 -13.89 -19.64
CA LYS A 123 -35.82 -14.68 -20.53
C LYS A 123 -35.43 -13.91 -21.79
N SER A 124 -36.36 -13.17 -22.42
CA SER A 124 -36.05 -12.41 -23.64
C SER A 124 -35.13 -11.21 -23.39
N LYS A 125 -35.13 -10.63 -22.19
CA LYS A 125 -34.21 -9.55 -21.80
C LYS A 125 -32.78 -10.04 -21.54
N ILE A 126 -32.62 -11.30 -21.12
CA ILE A 126 -31.32 -11.89 -20.76
C ILE A 126 -30.60 -12.48 -21.98
N VAL A 127 -31.33 -12.97 -22.98
CA VAL A 127 -30.79 -13.67 -24.17
C VAL A 127 -30.50 -12.71 -25.35
N VAL A 128 -30.34 -11.41 -25.09
CA VAL A 128 -30.02 -10.39 -26.13
C VAL A 128 -28.55 -10.40 -26.50
#